data_AF-A0A0P9GD67-F1
#
_entry.id   AF-A0A0P9GD67-F1
#
_cell.length_a   1.000
_cell.length_b   1.000
_cell.length_c   1.000
_cell.angle_alpha   90.00
_cell.angle_beta   90.00
_cell.angle_gamma   90.00
#
_symmetry.space_group_name_H-M   'P 1'
#
loop_
_entity.id
_entity.type
_entity.pdbx_description
1 polymer ?
#
loop_
_entity_poly.entity_id
_entity_poly.type
_entity_poly.pdbx_seq_one_letter_code
_entity_poly.pdbx_strand_id
1 'polypeptide(L)'
;MKTAMTLFEACGVNRIITVNSHNPEILKSFRIPVEDLSAISLLAEHFKNRGFDGAFSLSPGKWALDVAEQANHVLGGGYGCIQTKETR
;
A
#
# COMPACT_ATOMS: atom_id res chain seq x y z
N MET A 1 14.04 9.28 -4.36
CA MET A 1 13.71 9.59 -2.95
C MET A 1 14.77 10.42 -2.23
N LYS A 2 16.08 10.12 -2.35
CA LYS A 2 17.15 10.85 -1.63
C LYS A 2 17.12 12.38 -1.78
N THR A 3 16.93 12.90 -3.00
CA THR A 3 16.89 14.35 -3.25
C THR A 3 15.74 15.06 -2.52
N ALA A 4 14.54 14.47 -2.52
CA ALA A 4 13.39 15.02 -1.81
C ALA A 4 13.61 15.02 -0.29
N MET A 5 14.25 13.98 0.24
CA MET A 5 14.60 13.90 1.65
C MET A 5 15.55 15.02 2.07
N THR A 6 16.62 15.27 1.30
CA THR A 6 17.56 16.36 1.58
C THR A 6 16.86 17.72 1.57
N LEU A 7 15.89 17.92 0.68
CA LEU A 7 15.09 19.14 0.65
C LEU A 7 14.24 19.28 1.92
N PHE A 8 13.54 18.21 2.34
CA PHE A 8 12.73 18.25 3.56
C PHE A 8 13.58 18.51 4.81
N GLU A 9 14.76 17.92 4.90
CA GLU A 9 15.72 18.22 5.97
C GLU A 9 16.16 19.69 5.95
N ALA A 10 16.50 20.22 4.76
CA ALA A 10 16.91 21.62 4.60
C ALA A 10 15.79 22.62 4.93
N CYS A 11 14.53 22.23 4.70
CA CYS A 11 13.35 23.03 5.06
C CYS A 11 12.95 22.91 6.53
N GLY A 12 13.64 22.09 7.34
CA GLY A 12 13.33 21.92 8.76
C GLY A 12 12.07 21.08 9.02
N VAL A 13 11.67 20.21 8.09
CA VAL A 13 10.55 19.27 8.29
C VAL A 13 10.89 18.31 9.44
N ASN A 14 9.96 18.16 10.39
CA ASN A 14 10.16 17.37 11.61
C ASN A 14 9.40 16.02 11.61
N ARG A 15 8.45 15.83 10.71
CA ARG A 15 7.68 14.58 10.52
C ARG A 15 7.10 14.54 9.12
N ILE A 16 7.01 13.34 8.55
CA ILE A 16 6.36 13.08 7.27
C ILE A 16 5.23 12.07 7.51
N ILE A 17 4.06 12.34 6.94
CA ILE A 17 2.94 11.38 6.89
C ILE A 17 2.65 11.10 5.43
N THR A 18 2.61 9.83 5.06
CA THR A 18 2.31 9.36 3.71
C THR A 18 1.18 8.34 3.73
N VAL A 19 0.67 8.00 2.55
CA VAL A 19 -0.36 6.99 2.38
C VAL A 19 0.07 6.05 1.26
N ASN A 20 0.14 4.75 1.56
CA ASN A 20 0.49 3.67 0.64
C ASN A 20 1.72 3.98 -0.20
N SER A 21 2.83 4.30 0.45
CA SER A 21 4.09 4.58 -0.25
C SER A 21 4.54 3.38 -1.07
N HIS A 22 5.05 3.63 -2.27
CA HIS A 22 5.44 2.57 -3.21
C HIS A 22 6.52 1.63 -2.65
N ASN A 23 7.40 2.13 -1.78
CA ASN A 23 8.40 1.32 -1.08
C ASN A 23 8.57 1.82 0.36
N PRO A 24 7.79 1.27 1.32
CA PRO A 24 7.82 1.73 2.70
C PRO A 24 9.14 1.40 3.41
N GLU A 25 9.88 0.39 2.96
CA GLU A 25 11.18 0.02 3.55
C GLU A 25 12.22 1.13 3.40
N ILE A 26 12.20 1.85 2.27
CA ILE A 26 13.10 2.99 2.05
C ILE A 26 12.82 4.11 3.06
N LEU A 27 11.57 4.30 3.48
CA LEU A 27 11.18 5.35 4.43
C LEU A 27 11.77 5.12 5.83
N LYS A 28 11.98 3.86 6.23
CA LYS A 28 12.60 3.51 7.52
C LYS A 28 14.05 3.99 7.65
N SER A 29 14.72 4.25 6.52
CA SER A 29 16.10 4.73 6.49
C SER A 29 16.24 6.25 6.70
N PHE A 30 15.11 6.97 6.81
CA PHE A 30 15.11 8.43 6.89
C PHE A 30 15.34 8.91 8.32
N ARG A 31 16.04 10.04 8.45
CA ARG A 31 16.27 10.69 9.75
C ARG A 31 15.01 11.34 10.30
N ILE A 32 14.20 11.91 9.41
CA ILE A 32 12.89 12.47 9.74
C ILE A 32 11.93 11.29 9.99
N PRO A 33 11.20 11.24 11.12
CA PRO A 33 10.18 10.24 11.36
C PRO A 33 9.14 10.23 10.23
N VAL A 34 8.91 9.07 9.64
CA VAL A 34 7.91 8.87 8.59
C VAL A 34 6.85 7.89 9.08
N GLU A 35 5.58 8.28 8.95
CA GLU A 35 4.44 7.40 9.14
C GLU A 35 3.76 7.14 7.80
N ASP A 36 3.77 5.90 7.34
CA ASP A 36 3.09 5.48 6.12
C ASP A 36 1.79 4.76 6.46
N LEU A 37 0.67 5.41 6.18
CA LEU A 37 -0.65 4.89 6.47
C LEU A 37 -1.16 4.04 5.31
N SER A 38 -2.07 3.10 5.58
CA SER A 38 -2.76 2.33 4.55
C SER A 38 -4.20 2.82 4.37
N ALA A 39 -4.58 3.14 3.14
CA ALA A 39 -5.96 3.44 2.74
C ALA A 39 -6.72 2.20 2.26
N ILE A 40 -6.10 1.01 2.26
CA ILE A 40 -6.68 -0.18 1.63
C ILE A 40 -7.99 -0.60 2.29
N SER A 41 -8.07 -0.58 3.62
CA SER A 41 -9.31 -0.90 4.33
C SER A 41 -10.45 0.07 3.99
N LEU A 42 -10.15 1.37 3.87
CA LEU A 42 -11.12 2.40 3.51
C LEU A 42 -11.67 2.18 2.09
N LEU A 43 -10.78 1.85 1.15
CA LEU A 43 -11.17 1.54 -0.23
C LEU A 43 -12.00 0.25 -0.29
N ALA A 44 -11.60 -0.78 0.45
CA ALA A 44 -12.33 -2.04 0.53
C ALA A 44 -13.74 -1.86 1.13
N GLU A 45 -13.87 -1.02 2.16
CA GLU A 45 -15.16 -0.66 2.75
C GLU A 45 -16.08 0.06 1.75
N HIS A 46 -15.51 0.96 0.94
CA HIS A 46 -16.25 1.59 -0.15
C HIS A 46 -16.84 0.58 -1.13
N PHE A 47 -16.07 -0.45 -1.52
CA PHE A 47 -16.56 -1.50 -2.42
C PHE A 47 -17.58 -2.42 -1.73
N LYS A 48 -17.34 -2.82 -0.47
CA LYS A 48 -18.29 -3.60 0.32
C LYS A 48 -19.67 -2.93 0.33
N ASN A 49 -19.71 -1.61 0.58
CA ASN A 49 -20.94 -0.82 0.59
C ASN A 49 -21.62 -0.66 -0.78
N ARG A 50 -20.94 -1.03 -1.88
CA ARG A 50 -21.51 -1.09 -3.23
C ARG A 50 -21.98 -2.49 -3.64
N GLY A 51 -22.03 -3.44 -2.70
CA GLY A 51 -22.47 -4.81 -2.97
C GLY A 51 -21.35 -5.78 -3.38
N PHE A 52 -20.08 -5.41 -3.16
CA PHE A 52 -18.94 -6.30 -3.37
C PHE A 52 -18.53 -7.07 -2.11
N ASP A 53 -19.45 -7.23 -1.15
CA ASP A 53 -19.22 -8.11 0.00
C ASP A 53 -18.96 -9.54 -0.48
N GLY A 54 -17.94 -10.21 0.07
CA GLY A 54 -17.48 -11.51 -0.39
C GLY A 54 -16.68 -11.51 -1.70
N ALA A 55 -16.27 -10.35 -2.23
CA ALA A 55 -15.43 -10.30 -3.44
C ALA A 55 -13.99 -10.77 -3.18
N PHE A 56 -13.42 -11.48 -4.16
CA PHE A 56 -12.04 -11.97 -4.11
C PHE A 56 -11.03 -10.84 -4.39
N SER A 57 -10.03 -10.70 -3.52
CA SER A 57 -8.97 -9.68 -3.66
C SER A 57 -7.76 -10.23 -4.42
N LEU A 58 -7.47 -9.67 -5.60
CA LEU A 58 -6.40 -10.18 -6.47
C LEU A 58 -5.25 -9.18 -6.62
N SER A 59 -4.03 -9.62 -6.29
CA SER A 59 -2.80 -8.86 -6.55
C SER A 59 -2.21 -9.20 -7.94
N PRO A 60 -1.83 -8.19 -8.75
CA PRO A 60 -1.02 -8.39 -9.94
C PRO A 60 0.45 -8.64 -9.53
N GLY A 61 0.82 -9.90 -9.37
CA GLY A 61 2.14 -10.34 -8.91
C GLY A 61 2.26 -10.50 -7.40
N LYS A 62 3.39 -11.07 -6.96
CA LYS A 62 3.64 -11.39 -5.54
C LYS A 62 3.92 -10.16 -4.67
N TRP A 63 4.36 -9.05 -5.28
CA TRP A 63 4.89 -7.88 -4.57
C TRP A 63 3.83 -7.06 -3.82
N ALA A 64 2.55 -7.26 -4.12
CA ALA A 64 1.43 -6.56 -3.49
C ALA A 64 0.42 -7.53 -2.85
N LEU A 65 0.88 -8.73 -2.46
CA LEU A 65 0.01 -9.71 -1.81
C LEU A 65 -0.58 -9.19 -0.50
N ASP A 66 0.22 -8.46 0.28
CA ASP A 66 -0.20 -7.85 1.55
C ASP A 66 -1.33 -6.82 1.35
N VAL A 67 -1.38 -6.17 0.19
CA VAL A 67 -2.46 -5.24 -0.18
C VAL A 67 -3.75 -6.02 -0.44
N ALA A 68 -3.66 -7.14 -1.17
CA ALA A 68 -4.82 -8.01 -1.41
C ALA A 68 -5.33 -8.66 -0.10
N GLU A 69 -4.43 -9.03 0.80
CA GLU A 69 -4.79 -9.53 2.14
C GLU A 69 -5.53 -8.47 2.97
N GLN A 70 -5.02 -7.24 3.01
CA GLN A 70 -5.68 -6.14 3.71
C GLN A 70 -7.10 -5.87 3.19
N ALA A 71 -7.29 -5.88 1.87
CA ALA A 71 -8.61 -5.73 1.28
C ALA A 71 -9.53 -6.91 1.66
N ASN A 72 -9.01 -8.13 1.68
CA ASN A 72 -9.75 -9.31 2.09
C ASN A 72 -10.19 -9.29 3.55
N HIS A 73 -9.45 -8.66 4.47
CA HIS A 73 -9.93 -8.49 5.85
C HIS A 73 -11.26 -7.73 5.95
N VAL A 74 -11.59 -6.90 4.95
CA VAL A 74 -12.85 -6.16 4.88
C VAL A 74 -13.89 -6.87 4.00
N LEU A 75 -13.46 -7.37 2.84
CA LEU A 75 -14.35 -7.97 1.83
C LEU A 75 -14.70 -9.44 2.13
N GLY A 76 -13.81 -10.22 2.72
CA GLY A 76 -14.08 -11.60 3.15
C GLY A 76 -14.20 -12.65 2.03
N GLY A 77 -13.85 -12.34 0.78
CA GLY A 77 -13.99 -13.25 -0.36
C GLY A 77 -12.79 -14.15 -0.69
N GLY A 78 -11.74 -14.10 0.12
CA GLY A 78 -10.43 -14.68 -0.16
C GLY A 78 -9.49 -13.72 -0.89
N TYR A 79 -8.21 -14.07 -0.96
CA TYR A 79 -7.21 -13.30 -1.68
C TYR A 79 -6.15 -14.17 -2.36
N GLY A 80 -5.45 -13.61 -3.34
CA GLY A 80 -4.35 -14.29 -4.02
C GLY A 80 -3.57 -13.37 -4.95
N CYS A 81 -2.63 -13.96 -5.69
CA CYS A 81 -1.88 -13.25 -6.72
C CYS A 81 -1.92 -14.00 -8.05
N ILE A 82 -1.88 -13.25 -9.14
CA ILE A 82 -1.66 -13.78 -10.48
C ILE A 82 -0.24 -13.44 -10.92
N GLN A 83 0.47 -14.40 -11.52
CA GLN A 83 1.79 -14.16 -12.10
C GLN A 83 1.64 -13.99 -13.61
N THR A 84 2.18 -12.90 -14.14
CA THR A 84 2.37 -12.76 -15.58
C THR A 84 3.46 -13.72 -16.02
N LYS A 85 3.15 -14.59 -16.99
CA LYS A 85 4.15 -15.38 -17.71
C LYS A 85 4.34 -14.72 -19.07
N GLU A 86 5.52 -14.17 -19.30
CA GLU A 86 5.94 -13.79 -20.65
C GLU A 86 6.10 -15.09 -21.45
N THR A 87 5.24 -15.30 -22.44
CA THR A 87 5.32 -16.45 -23.35
C THR A 87 6.32 -16.07 -24.43
N ARG A 88 7.52 -16.67 -24.41
CA ARG A 88 8.48 -16.60 -25.52
C ARG A 88 8.18 -17.67 -26.55
#